data_AF-A0A6V7IJL2-F1
#
_entry.id   AF-A0A6V7IJL2-F1
#
_cell.length_a   1.000
_cell.length_b   1.000
_cell.length_c   1.000
_cell.angle_alpha   90.00
_cell.angle_beta   90.00
_cell.angle_gamma   90.00
#
_symmetry.space_group_name_H-M   'P 1'
#
loop_
_entity.id
_entity.type
_entity.pdbx_description
1 polymer ?
#
loop_
_entity_poly.entity_id
_entity_poly.type
_entity_poly.pdbx_seq_one_letter_code
_entity_poly.pdbx_strand_id
1 'polypeptide(L)' 'NVAELLPTVPSLVTHFVVPDPTFAHADYFFHKNIGNVYGNRVLELINEYS' A
#
# COMPACT_ATOMS: atom_id res chain seq x y z
N ASN A 1 -14.53 5.75 5.19
CA ASN A 1 -13.64 6.13 4.06
C ASN A 1 -12.19 5.98 4.51
N VAL A 2 -11.24 5.51 3.69
CA VAL A 2 -9.82 5.36 4.11
C VAL A 2 -9.24 6.70 4.59
N ALA A 3 -9.62 7.83 3.95
CA ALA A 3 -9.15 9.16 4.34
C ALA A 3 -9.55 9.57 5.77
N GLU A 4 -10.68 9.06 6.27
CA GLU A 4 -11.14 9.31 7.65
C GLU A 4 -10.37 8.47 8.67
N LEU A 5 -9.77 7.36 8.25
CA LEU A 5 -9.05 6.43 9.13
C LEU A 5 -7.59 6.84 9.33
N LEU A 6 -6.93 7.39 8.30
CA LEU A 6 -5.52 7.82 8.37
C LEU A 6 -5.17 8.65 9.62
N PRO A 7 -5.91 9.71 10.00
CA PRO A 7 -5.57 10.53 11.17
C PRO A 7 -5.78 9.80 12.51
N THR A 8 -6.47 8.66 12.52
CA THR A 8 -6.76 7.89 13.73
C THR A 8 -5.72 6.83 14.05
N VAL A 9 -4.79 6.55 13.12
CA VAL A 9 -3.76 5.51 13.29
C VAL A 9 -2.58 6.09 14.08
N PRO A 10 -2.36 5.68 15.34
CA PRO A 10 -1.20 6.13 16.10
C PRO A 10 0.08 5.58 15.44
N SER A 11 1.11 6.42 15.39
CA SER A 11 2.41 6.08 14.79
C SER A 11 2.34 5.68 13.31
N LEU A 12 1.44 6.29 12.54
CA LEU A 12 1.42 6.13 11.09
C LEU A 12 2.72 6.66 10.47
N VAL A 13 3.58 5.75 10.02
CA VAL A 13 4.89 6.08 9.44
C VAL A 13 4.81 6.52 7.98
N THR A 14 3.84 5.99 7.23
CA THR A 14 3.66 6.29 5.81
C THR A 14 2.26 5.92 5.35
N HIS A 15 1.82 6.50 4.24
CA HIS A 15 0.62 6.08 3.53
C HIS A 15 0.90 6.08 2.02
N PHE A 16 0.28 5.16 1.30
CA PHE A 16 0.45 5.03 -0.14
C PHE A 16 -0.91 4.71 -0.77
N VAL A 17 -1.18 5.37 -1.90
CA VAL A 17 -2.37 5.10 -2.71
C VAL A 17 -1.89 4.41 -3.98
N VAL A 18 -2.44 3.23 -4.26
CA VAL A 18 -2.15 2.51 -5.50
C VAL A 18 -2.59 3.39 -6.67
N PRO A 19 -1.71 3.69 -7.65
CA PRO A 19 -2.02 4.62 -8.73
C PRO A 19 -3.01 4.09 -9.77
N ASP A 20 -3.42 2.83 -9.66
CA ASP A 20 -4.42 2.20 -10.52
C ASP A 20 -5.84 2.36 -9.92
N PRO A 21 -6.73 3.15 -10.54
CA PRO A 21 -8.09 3.37 -10.03
C PRO A 21 -9.00 2.14 -10.15
N THR A 22 -8.60 1.12 -10.91
CA THR A 22 -9.34 -0.15 -11.03
C THR A 22 -8.93 -1.18 -9.98
N PHE A 23 -7.91 -0.87 -9.18
CA PHE A 23 -7.37 -1.76 -8.17
C PHE A 23 -8.39 -2.03 -7.06
N ALA A 24 -8.83 -3.27 -6.97
CA ALA A 24 -9.84 -3.74 -6.03
C ALA A 24 -9.22 -4.54 -4.88
N HIS A 25 -10.05 -4.91 -3.91
CA HIS A 25 -9.58 -5.60 -2.71
C HIS A 25 -8.90 -6.95 -3.02
N ALA A 26 -9.38 -7.70 -4.02
CA ALA A 26 -8.81 -8.99 -4.39
C ALA A 26 -7.42 -8.86 -5.05
N ASP A 27 -7.10 -7.69 -5.61
CA ASP A 27 -5.87 -7.46 -6.36
C ASP A 27 -4.63 -7.49 -5.48
N TYR A 28 -4.76 -7.21 -4.18
CA TYR A 28 -3.66 -7.38 -3.21
C TYR A 28 -3.09 -8.81 -3.17
N PHE A 29 -3.88 -9.81 -3.58
CA PHE A 29 -3.45 -11.22 -3.57
C PHE A 29 -3.28 -11.79 -4.98
N PHE A 30 -4.14 -11.39 -5.92
CA PHE A 30 -4.27 -12.09 -7.21
C PHE A 30 -3.87 -11.24 -8.42
N HIS A 31 -3.49 -9.96 -8.22
CA HIS A 31 -3.09 -9.12 -9.33
C HIS A 31 -1.80 -9.64 -9.96
N LYS A 32 -1.85 -9.93 -11.26
CA LYS A 32 -0.71 -10.53 -12.00
C LYS A 32 0.57 -9.72 -11.90
N ASN A 33 0.46 -8.42 -11.68
CA ASN A 33 1.58 -7.49 -11.58
C ASN A 33 1.74 -6.88 -10.17
N ILE A 34 1.27 -7.56 -9.12
CA ILE A 34 1.25 -7.02 -7.75
C ILE A 34 2.63 -6.57 -7.25
N GLY A 35 3.70 -7.24 -7.69
CA GLY A 35 5.09 -6.87 -7.37
C GLY A 35 5.40 -5.43 -7.78
N ASN A 36 5.09 -5.05 -9.01
CA ASN A 36 5.35 -3.69 -9.49
C ASN A 36 4.34 -2.65 -8.99
N VAL A 37 3.09 -3.07 -8.74
CA VAL A 37 2.00 -2.17 -8.32
C VAL A 37 2.11 -1.78 -6.84
N TYR A 38 2.55 -2.69 -5.98
CA TYR A 38 2.59 -2.50 -4.53
C TYR A 38 3.81 -3.16 -3.86
N GLY A 39 4.20 -4.36 -4.31
CA GLY A 39 5.25 -5.15 -3.65
C GLY A 39 6.60 -4.46 -3.53
N ASN A 40 7.06 -3.78 -4.58
CA ASN A 40 8.34 -3.05 -4.58
C ASN A 40 8.35 -1.96 -3.52
N ARG A 41 7.22 -1.24 -3.34
CA ARG A 41 7.10 -0.21 -2.31
C ARG A 41 7.20 -0.79 -0.89
N VAL A 42 6.63 -1.98 -0.67
CA VAL A 42 6.76 -2.68 0.61
C VAL A 42 8.21 -3.06 0.88
N LEU A 43 8.93 -3.58 -0.14
CA LEU A 43 10.34 -3.94 0.01
C LEU A 43 11.23 -2.72 0.30
N GLU A 44 10.98 -1.59 -0.34
CA GLU A 44 11.65 -0.31 -0.02
C GLU A 44 11.46 0.08 1.43
N LEU A 45 10.21 0.03 1.93
CA LEU A 45 9.90 0.36 3.32
C LEU A 45 10.58 -0.60 4.30
N ILE A 46 10.61 -1.90 3.99
CA ILE A 46 11.34 -2.86 4.81
C ILE A 46 12.82 -2.45 4.87
N ASN A 47 13.46 -2.19 3.72
CA ASN A 47 14.88 -1.81 3.67
C ASN A 47 15.18 -0.46 4.35
N GLU A 48 14.24 0.49 4.35
CA GLU A 48 14.38 1.79 5.00
C GLU A 48 14.40 1.69 6.54
N TYR A 49 13.72 0.69 7.09
CA TYR A 49 13.56 0.49 8.55
C TYR A 49 14.24 -0.77 9.10
N SER A 50 15.00 -1.50 8.27
CA SER A 50 15.85 -2.65 8.67
C SER A 50 17.22 -2.18 9.15
#